data_AF-A0A9P0TH94-F1
#
_entry.id   AF-A0A9P0TH94-F1
#
_cell.length_a   1.000
_cell.length_b   1.000
_cell.length_c   1.000
_cell.angle_alpha   90.00
_cell.angle_beta   90.00
_cell.angle_gamma   90.00
#
_symmetry.space_group_name_H-M   'P 1'
#
loop_
_entity.id
_entity.type
_entity.pdbx_description
1 polymer ?
#
loop_
_entity_poly.entity_id
_entity_poly.type
_entity_poly.pdbx_seq_one_letter_code
_entity_poly.pdbx_strand_id
1 'polypeptide(L)'
;MLYRAINGDSAGPERREDPGVAPHTPHGPHRYEGPPTPCPARVEYATPVFARNYQGVWRYVVQIPYEGYFTQTVEVTRCMQSRCHYLEGGCLSSPRWVSLLVAEMHYPSTPQQPDYQQFGTQTGEVTTEKPMHCDGHDELGCYQVRLYYDWFLVPGSCKCWRPDYFARYVRRRHNEL
;
A
#
# COMPACT_ATOMS: atom_id res chain seq x y z
N MET A 1 15.22 14.22 20.18
CA MET A 1 14.06 15.00 20.69
C MET A 1 12.98 15.12 19.61
N LEU A 2 12.30 14.02 19.26
CA LEU A 2 11.13 14.05 18.36
C LEU A 2 9.91 13.30 18.93
N TYR A 3 10.09 12.50 19.99
CA TYR A 3 9.02 11.68 20.58
C TYR A 3 8.26 12.34 21.75
N ARG A 4 8.63 13.55 22.18
CA ARG A 4 7.95 14.29 23.27
C ARG A 4 7.02 15.40 22.81
N ALA A 5 6.87 15.62 21.51
CA ALA A 5 5.98 16.66 20.97
C ALA A 5 4.53 16.19 20.73
N ILE A 6 4.23 14.91 20.98
CA ILE A 6 2.93 14.30 20.59
C ILE A 6 2.05 13.99 21.81
N ASN A 7 2.63 13.82 22.99
CA ASN A 7 1.89 13.66 24.24
C ASN A 7 2.12 14.91 25.08
N GLY A 8 1.12 15.79 25.15
CA GLY A 8 1.15 17.02 25.94
C GLY A 8 1.34 16.74 27.43
N ASP A 9 2.59 16.58 27.84
CA ASP A 9 3.00 16.37 29.22
C ASP A 9 3.70 17.65 29.70
N SER A 10 2.89 18.62 30.13
CA SER A 10 3.36 19.84 30.78
C SER A 10 3.56 19.57 32.26
N ALA A 11 4.73 19.04 32.60
CA ALA A 11 5.25 19.01 33.96
C ALA A 11 6.66 19.63 33.97
N GLY A 12 6.71 20.92 34.28
CA GLY A 12 7.92 21.66 34.64
C GLY A 12 7.61 22.53 35.88
N PRO A 13 8.56 22.68 36.83
CA PRO A 13 8.25 23.08 38.20
C PRO A 13 8.07 24.59 38.37
N GLU A 14 7.29 24.92 39.40
CA GLU A 14 6.92 26.21 39.98
C GLU A 14 7.84 27.40 39.69
N ARG A 15 7.23 28.50 39.23
CA ARG A 15 7.70 29.86 39.53
C ARG A 15 6.56 30.78 39.91
N ARG A 16 6.56 31.08 41.21
CA ARG A 16 6.34 32.39 41.87
C ARG A 16 4.96 33.03 41.68
N GLU A 17 4.17 32.95 42.75
CA GLU A 17 2.94 33.73 42.97
C GLU A 17 3.22 35.24 42.91
N ASP A 18 2.39 35.98 42.17
CA ASP A 18 2.23 37.43 42.24
C ASP A 18 0.72 37.73 42.30
N PRO A 19 0.23 38.62 43.20
CA PRO A 19 -1.17 38.66 43.56
C PRO A 19 -1.97 39.65 42.71
N GLY A 20 -3.19 39.24 42.34
CA GLY A 20 -4.31 40.17 42.15
C GLY A 20 -4.53 40.73 40.74
N VAL A 21 -5.17 39.94 39.88
CA VAL A 21 -6.15 40.46 38.89
C VAL A 21 -7.36 39.52 38.90
N ALA A 22 -8.56 40.12 39.00
CA ALA A 22 -9.85 39.45 39.13
C ALA A 22 -10.11 38.40 38.03
N PRO A 23 -10.95 37.37 38.29
CA PRO A 23 -11.22 36.32 37.32
C PRO A 23 -12.07 36.87 36.18
N HIS A 24 -11.41 37.24 35.08
CA HIS A 24 -12.07 37.23 33.78
C HIS A 24 -12.49 35.78 33.53
N THR A 25 -13.80 35.51 33.60
CA THR A 25 -14.40 34.27 33.10
C THR A 25 -13.84 34.02 31.71
N PRO A 26 -13.05 32.97 31.48
CA PRO A 26 -12.66 32.63 30.13
C PRO A 26 -13.95 32.19 29.45
N HIS A 27 -14.40 32.95 28.45
CA HIS A 27 -15.16 32.35 27.38
C HIS A 27 -14.29 31.21 26.84
N GLY A 28 -14.58 29.99 27.31
CA GLY A 28 -13.86 28.80 26.92
C GLY A 28 -13.88 28.73 25.40
N PRO A 29 -12.74 28.41 24.75
CA PRO A 29 -12.74 28.24 23.30
C PRO A 29 -13.80 27.19 22.99
N HIS A 30 -14.70 27.47 22.05
CA HIS A 30 -15.69 26.52 21.55
C HIS A 30 -14.99 25.16 21.36
N ARG A 31 -15.22 24.23 22.28
CA ARG A 31 -14.69 22.87 22.18
C ARG A 31 -15.46 22.24 21.04
N TYR A 32 -14.84 22.25 19.86
CA TYR A 32 -15.40 21.56 18.72
C TYR A 32 -15.38 20.06 19.03
N GLU A 33 -16.56 19.46 19.19
CA GLU A 33 -16.75 18.07 19.66
C GLU A 33 -16.64 17.02 18.53
N GLY A 34 -16.38 17.46 17.30
CA GLY A 34 -16.20 16.57 16.16
C GLY A 34 -14.80 15.94 16.07
N PRO A 35 -14.61 15.01 15.12
CA PRO A 35 -13.34 14.33 14.92
C PRO A 35 -12.18 15.26 14.54
N PRO A 36 -10.92 14.87 14.82
CA PRO A 36 -9.74 15.69 14.52
C PRO A 36 -9.50 15.92 13.02
N THR A 37 -10.11 15.11 12.14
CA THR A 37 -9.99 15.25 10.69
C THR A 37 -11.37 15.24 10.02
N PRO A 38 -11.54 15.92 8.87
CA PRO A 38 -12.78 15.85 8.10
C PRO A 38 -13.16 14.43 7.64
N CYS A 39 -12.18 13.53 7.53
CA CYS A 39 -12.38 12.12 7.20
C CYS A 39 -11.65 11.24 8.22
N PRO A 40 -12.34 10.82 9.29
CA PRO A 40 -11.78 9.91 10.27
C PRO A 40 -11.41 8.58 9.62
N ALA A 41 -10.27 8.03 10.01
CA ALA A 41 -9.70 6.83 9.42
C ALA A 41 -9.18 5.88 10.50
N ARG A 42 -9.14 4.60 10.16
CA ARG A 42 -8.53 3.56 10.98
C ARG A 42 -7.47 2.83 10.16
N VAL A 43 -6.39 2.46 10.83
CA VAL A 43 -5.35 1.58 10.29
C VAL A 43 -5.67 0.13 10.64
N GLU A 44 -5.54 -0.73 9.64
CA GLU A 44 -5.58 -2.18 9.78
C GLU A 44 -4.29 -2.77 9.19
N TYR A 45 -3.72 -3.77 9.84
CA TYR A 45 -2.53 -4.46 9.35
C TYR A 45 -2.94 -5.78 8.68
N ALA A 46 -2.42 -6.03 7.49
CA ALA A 46 -2.66 -7.25 6.73
C ALA A 46 -1.35 -7.95 6.39
N THR A 47 -1.33 -9.28 6.43
CA THR A 47 -0.20 -10.12 6.02
C THR A 47 -0.63 -10.96 4.81
N PRO A 48 -0.64 -10.38 3.60
CA PRO A 48 -1.14 -11.08 2.43
C PRO A 48 -0.21 -12.23 2.05
N VAL A 49 -0.78 -13.40 1.75
CA VAL A 49 -0.09 -14.50 1.06
C VAL A 49 -0.26 -14.36 -0.46
N PHE A 50 -1.39 -13.78 -0.88
CA PHE A 50 -1.69 -13.47 -2.28
C PHE A 50 -2.18 -12.04 -2.39
N ALA A 51 -1.73 -11.32 -3.41
CA ALA A 51 -2.19 -9.97 -3.71
C ALA A 51 -2.18 -9.70 -5.22
N ARG A 52 -3.04 -8.78 -5.68
CA ARG A 52 -3.00 -8.28 -7.06
C ARG A 52 -2.08 -7.06 -7.14
N ASN A 53 -1.13 -7.08 -8.06
CA ASN A 53 -0.26 -5.94 -8.30
C ASN A 53 -1.01 -4.79 -8.99
N TYR A 54 -0.32 -3.68 -9.27
CA TYR A 54 -0.91 -2.49 -9.90
C TYR A 54 -1.51 -2.73 -11.31
N GLN A 55 -1.11 -3.82 -11.96
CA GLN A 55 -1.64 -4.27 -13.26
C GLN A 55 -2.81 -5.25 -13.11
N GLY A 56 -3.18 -5.63 -11.88
CA GLY A 56 -4.25 -6.57 -11.59
C GLY A 56 -3.83 -8.05 -11.59
N VAL A 57 -2.54 -8.34 -11.74
CA VAL A 57 -2.00 -9.72 -11.78
C VAL A 57 -1.83 -10.26 -10.36
N TRP A 58 -2.31 -11.47 -10.10
CA TRP A 58 -2.13 -12.17 -8.83
C TRP A 58 -0.67 -12.59 -8.64
N ARG A 59 -0.10 -12.25 -7.49
CA ARG A 59 1.27 -12.59 -7.08
C ARG A 59 1.26 -13.36 -5.76
N TYR A 60 2.18 -14.31 -5.62
CA TYR A 60 2.45 -14.98 -4.35
C TYR A 60 3.41 -14.13 -3.54
N VAL A 61 2.96 -13.64 -2.38
CA VAL A 61 3.78 -12.81 -1.48
C VAL A 61 4.56 -13.73 -0.55
N VAL A 62 5.88 -13.58 -0.60
CA VAL A 62 6.82 -14.48 0.09
C VAL A 62 6.67 -14.36 1.60
N GLN A 63 6.58 -15.51 2.26
CA GLN A 63 6.63 -15.67 3.72
C GLN A 63 7.85 -16.57 4.03
N ILE A 64 8.77 -16.14 4.90
CA ILE A 64 10.00 -16.89 5.22
C ILE A 64 9.95 -17.35 6.68
N PRO A 65 9.45 -18.56 6.97
CA PRO A 65 9.20 -19.00 8.34
C PRO A 65 10.45 -19.34 9.16
N TYR A 66 11.65 -19.43 8.56
CA TYR A 66 12.85 -19.91 9.28
C TYR A 66 13.93 -18.83 9.53
N GLU A 67 13.73 -17.60 9.07
CA GLU A 67 14.72 -16.51 9.22
C GLU A 67 14.44 -15.56 10.40
N GLY A 68 13.48 -15.88 11.26
CA GLY A 68 13.19 -15.09 12.47
C GLY A 68 12.32 -13.84 12.24
N TYR A 69 11.88 -13.59 11.00
CA TYR A 69 10.85 -12.60 10.67
C TYR A 69 9.88 -13.21 9.65
N PHE A 70 8.62 -13.34 10.05
CA PHE A 70 7.70 -14.32 9.44
C PHE A 70 6.85 -13.78 8.30
N THR A 71 6.58 -12.47 8.25
CA THR A 71 5.50 -11.95 7.42
C THR A 71 5.78 -10.55 6.90
N GLN A 72 5.50 -10.31 5.62
CA GLN A 72 5.38 -8.96 5.10
C GLN A 72 4.03 -8.38 5.51
N THR A 73 4.05 -7.43 6.43
CA THR A 73 2.85 -6.76 6.94
C THR A 73 2.64 -5.44 6.20
N VAL A 74 1.41 -5.19 5.78
CA VAL A 74 1.01 -3.97 5.08
C VAL A 74 -0.03 -3.22 5.89
N GLU A 75 0.21 -1.93 6.08
CA GLU A 75 -0.78 -1.00 6.61
C GLU A 75 -1.83 -0.63 5.57
N VAL A 76 -3.08 -0.97 5.86
CA VAL A 76 -4.26 -0.67 5.06
C VAL A 76 -5.12 0.32 5.83
N THR A 77 -5.29 1.52 5.27
CA THR A 77 -6.13 2.56 5.89
C THR A 77 -7.56 2.47 5.36
N ARG A 78 -8.55 2.42 6.28
CA ARG A 78 -9.98 2.46 5.97
C ARG A 78 -10.62 3.73 6.48
N CYS A 79 -11.47 4.34 5.67
CA CYS A 79 -12.24 5.51 6.08
C CYS A 79 -13.42 5.05 6.91
N MET A 80 -13.60 5.65 8.09
CA MET A 80 -14.67 5.27 9.01
C MET A 80 -16.05 5.75 8.55
N GLN A 81 -16.06 6.77 7.69
CA GLN A 81 -17.26 7.39 7.15
C GLN A 81 -17.09 7.57 5.64
N SER A 82 -18.21 7.63 4.91
CA SER A 82 -18.24 7.86 3.45
C SER A 82 -18.45 9.32 3.06
N ARG A 83 -18.82 10.19 3.99
CA ARG A 83 -19.01 11.64 3.81
C ARG A 83 -18.08 12.40 4.73
N CYS A 84 -17.64 13.58 4.29
CA CYS A 84 -16.79 14.43 5.13
C CYS A 84 -17.60 15.11 6.24
N HIS A 85 -16.97 15.30 7.40
CA HIS A 85 -17.67 15.81 8.59
C HIS A 85 -17.87 17.34 8.56
N TYR A 86 -16.95 18.09 7.96
CA TYR A 86 -16.94 19.57 8.00
C TYR A 86 -17.07 20.23 6.64
N LEU A 87 -17.08 19.43 5.58
CA LEU A 87 -17.01 19.87 4.20
C LEU A 87 -18.01 19.06 3.38
N GLU A 88 -18.50 19.64 2.29
CA GLU A 88 -19.24 18.87 1.31
C GLU A 88 -18.28 18.00 0.51
N GLY A 89 -18.51 16.69 0.50
CA GLY A 89 -17.63 15.75 -0.19
C GLY A 89 -17.76 14.32 0.29
N GLY A 90 -17.04 13.44 -0.39
CA GLY A 90 -16.92 12.02 -0.06
C GLY A 90 -15.60 11.72 0.63
N CYS A 91 -15.63 10.90 1.67
CA CYS A 91 -14.42 10.37 2.30
C CYS A 91 -14.01 9.08 1.61
N LEU A 92 -12.82 9.06 1.02
CA LEU A 92 -12.24 7.88 0.38
C LEU A 92 -10.74 7.81 0.63
N SER A 93 -10.22 6.60 0.69
CA SER A 93 -8.80 6.34 0.77
C SER A 93 -8.14 6.69 -0.56
N SER A 94 -7.02 7.40 -0.48
CA SER A 94 -6.14 7.56 -1.65
C SER A 94 -5.27 6.32 -1.83
N PRO A 95 -4.93 5.94 -3.07
CA PRO A 95 -4.00 4.85 -3.29
C PRO A 95 -2.61 5.20 -2.77
N ARG A 96 -1.93 4.20 -2.20
CA ARG A 96 -0.53 4.27 -1.76
C ARG A 96 0.24 3.11 -2.38
N TRP A 97 1.41 3.43 -2.91
CA TRP A 97 2.33 2.43 -3.44
C TRP A 97 3.02 1.68 -2.31
N VAL A 98 3.03 0.35 -2.41
CA VAL A 98 3.79 -0.55 -1.54
C VAL A 98 4.53 -1.53 -2.42
N SER A 99 5.80 -1.76 -2.10
CA SER A 99 6.61 -2.79 -2.72
C SER A 99 6.58 -4.03 -1.83
N LEU A 100 6.32 -5.21 -2.40
CA LEU A 100 6.37 -6.49 -1.70
C LEU A 100 7.27 -7.47 -2.44
N LEU A 101 8.01 -8.27 -1.70
CA LEU A 101 8.76 -9.40 -2.23
C LEU A 101 7.78 -10.51 -2.64
N VAL A 102 7.80 -10.88 -3.91
CA VAL A 102 6.93 -11.90 -4.50
C VAL A 102 7.74 -13.02 -5.14
N ALA A 103 7.10 -14.17 -5.33
CA ALA A 103 7.63 -15.31 -6.06
C ALA A 103 6.82 -15.59 -7.32
N GLU A 104 7.49 -15.99 -8.39
CA GLU A 104 6.89 -16.58 -9.59
C GLU A 104 7.64 -17.86 -10.00
N MET A 105 6.95 -18.76 -10.70
CA MET A 105 7.56 -19.91 -11.38
C MET A 105 7.82 -19.53 -12.83
N HIS A 106 9.07 -19.65 -13.26
CA HIS A 106 9.50 -19.41 -14.63
C HIS A 106 9.97 -20.70 -15.30
N TYR A 107 9.42 -21.00 -16.47
CA TYR A 107 9.75 -22.17 -17.27
C TYR A 107 10.57 -21.73 -18.49
N PRO A 108 11.90 -21.91 -18.48
CA PRO A 108 12.74 -21.38 -19.52
C PRO A 108 12.75 -22.24 -20.81
N SER A 109 12.25 -23.47 -20.74
CA SER A 109 12.22 -24.45 -21.84
C SER A 109 10.87 -24.59 -22.55
N THR A 110 9.81 -23.93 -22.06
CA THR A 110 8.62 -23.71 -22.89
C THR A 110 8.94 -22.61 -23.90
N PRO A 111 8.96 -22.87 -25.22
CA PRO A 111 9.01 -21.79 -26.18
C PRO A 111 7.80 -20.90 -25.92
N GLN A 112 8.02 -19.68 -25.42
CA GLN A 112 7.01 -18.63 -25.47
C GLN A 112 6.50 -18.64 -26.91
N GLN A 113 5.21 -18.88 -27.12
CA GLN A 113 4.62 -18.81 -28.46
C GLN A 113 5.10 -17.49 -29.08
N PRO A 114 5.94 -17.54 -30.12
CA PRO A 114 6.37 -16.33 -30.78
C PRO A 114 5.16 -15.82 -31.55
N ASP A 115 4.82 -14.56 -31.32
CA ASP A 115 4.01 -13.78 -32.24
C ASP A 115 4.64 -13.96 -33.63
N TYR A 116 3.83 -14.39 -34.60
CA TYR A 116 4.31 -14.79 -35.91
C TYR A 116 4.99 -13.61 -36.60
N GLN A 117 6.32 -13.63 -36.72
CA GLN A 117 7.00 -13.02 -37.86
C GLN A 117 8.44 -13.53 -38.06
N GLN A 118 8.65 -13.96 -39.30
CA GLN A 118 9.91 -14.09 -40.03
C GLN A 118 10.76 -15.36 -39.84
N PHE A 119 10.72 -16.19 -40.90
CA PHE A 119 11.64 -17.28 -41.24
C PHE A 119 13.12 -16.88 -41.17
N GLY A 120 13.95 -17.81 -40.68
CA GLY A 120 15.41 -17.76 -40.83
C GLY A 120 16.08 -18.99 -40.22
N THR A 121 16.22 -20.05 -41.02
CA THR A 121 17.09 -21.20 -40.73
C THR A 121 18.56 -20.78 -40.67
N GLN A 122 19.28 -21.13 -39.58
CA GLN A 122 20.71 -21.52 -39.57
C GLN A 122 21.13 -21.89 -38.13
N THR A 123 21.38 -23.17 -37.87
CA THR A 123 22.70 -23.82 -37.68
C THR A 123 23.30 -23.61 -36.29
N GLY A 124 23.60 -24.74 -35.65
CA GLY A 124 24.00 -24.80 -34.25
C GLY A 124 25.24 -24.00 -33.92
N GLU A 125 25.12 -23.24 -32.83
CA GLU A 125 26.23 -22.65 -32.11
C GLU A 125 26.14 -23.22 -30.70
N VAL A 126 27.11 -24.05 -30.32
CA VAL A 126 27.30 -24.52 -28.96
C VAL A 126 27.82 -23.32 -28.19
N THR A 127 26.92 -22.45 -27.75
CA THR A 127 27.23 -21.45 -26.74
C THR A 127 27.61 -22.20 -25.48
N THR A 128 28.75 -21.84 -24.89
CA THR A 128 29.21 -22.31 -23.57
C THR A 128 28.25 -21.79 -22.51
N GLU A 129 27.01 -22.26 -22.54
CA GLU A 129 25.96 -21.81 -21.64
C GLU A 129 26.14 -22.54 -20.33
N LYS A 130 26.32 -21.74 -19.28
CA LYS A 130 26.21 -22.19 -17.90
C LYS A 130 24.98 -23.09 -17.81
N PRO A 131 25.08 -24.31 -17.25
CA PRO A 131 23.95 -25.22 -17.19
C PRO A 131 22.76 -24.49 -16.58
N MET A 132 21.63 -24.53 -17.27
CA MET A 132 20.41 -23.84 -16.86
C MET A 132 20.03 -24.33 -15.46
N HIS A 133 20.03 -23.42 -14.48
CA HIS A 133 19.70 -23.75 -13.11
C HIS A 133 18.23 -24.20 -13.04
N CYS A 134 17.98 -25.28 -12.29
CA CYS A 134 16.66 -25.85 -12.13
C CYS A 134 16.35 -25.99 -10.64
N ASP A 135 15.27 -25.36 -10.18
CA ASP A 135 14.83 -25.46 -8.78
C ASP A 135 13.98 -26.72 -8.56
N GLY A 136 13.28 -27.19 -9.59
CA GLY A 136 12.50 -28.42 -9.55
C GLY A 136 11.89 -28.77 -10.89
N HIS A 137 11.23 -29.93 -10.94
CA HIS A 137 10.55 -30.45 -12.12
C HIS A 137 9.09 -30.74 -11.80
N ASP A 138 8.19 -30.32 -12.68
CA ASP A 138 6.78 -30.68 -12.68
C ASP A 138 6.34 -31.24 -14.06
N GLU A 139 5.04 -31.36 -14.30
CA GLU A 139 4.47 -31.85 -15.56
C GLU A 139 4.78 -30.94 -16.78
N LEU A 140 5.06 -29.66 -16.55
CA LEU A 140 5.43 -28.68 -17.57
C LEU A 140 6.94 -28.64 -17.83
N GLY A 141 7.74 -29.20 -16.91
CA GLY A 141 9.17 -29.40 -17.06
C GLY A 141 9.98 -28.76 -15.93
N CYS A 142 11.21 -28.36 -16.24
CA CYS A 142 12.07 -27.66 -15.30
C CYS A 142 11.55 -26.25 -15.04
N TYR A 143 11.36 -25.88 -13.76
CA TYR A 143 11.03 -24.52 -13.37
C TYR A 143 12.15 -23.86 -12.56
N GLN A 144 12.14 -22.53 -12.58
CA GLN A 144 12.95 -21.66 -11.75
C GLN A 144 12.04 -20.78 -10.89
N VAL A 145 12.27 -20.76 -9.58
CA VAL A 145 11.59 -19.85 -8.66
C VAL A 145 12.32 -18.51 -8.71
N ARG A 146 11.62 -17.48 -9.19
CA ARG A 146 12.16 -16.12 -9.26
C ARG A 146 11.54 -15.27 -8.17
N LEU A 147 12.40 -14.60 -7.41
CA LEU A 147 12.03 -13.66 -6.36
C LEU A 147 12.31 -12.24 -6.83
N TYR A 148 11.35 -11.35 -6.69
CA TYR A 148 11.53 -9.93 -7.01
C TYR A 148 10.52 -9.06 -6.27
N TYR A 149 10.80 -7.77 -6.25
CA TYR A 149 9.89 -6.77 -5.70
C TYR A 149 8.89 -6.32 -6.77
N ASP A 150 7.61 -6.39 -6.45
CA ASP A 150 6.54 -5.88 -7.30
C ASP A 150 5.74 -4.79 -6.58
N TRP A 151 5.03 -3.97 -7.36
CA TRP A 151 4.33 -2.79 -6.89
C TRP A 151 2.83 -3.03 -6.73
N PHE A 152 2.33 -2.69 -5.56
CA PHE A 152 0.93 -2.86 -5.16
C PHE A 152 0.32 -1.50 -4.83
N LEU A 153 -0.93 -1.31 -5.23
CA LEU A 153 -1.75 -0.17 -4.83
C LEU A 153 -2.62 -0.59 -3.65
N VAL A 154 -2.33 -0.04 -2.47
CA VAL A 154 -3.11 -0.30 -1.25
C VAL A 154 -3.85 0.95 -0.80
N PRO A 155 -4.99 0.81 -0.07
CA PRO A 155 -5.64 1.93 0.58
C PRO A 155 -4.68 2.66 1.55
N GLY A 156 -4.36 3.90 1.22
CA GLY A 156 -3.63 4.84 2.06
C GLY A 156 -4.58 5.85 2.71
N SER A 157 -4.06 7.05 3.02
CA SER A 157 -4.80 8.03 3.84
C SER A 157 -6.18 8.39 3.29
N CYS A 158 -7.14 8.54 4.20
CA CYS A 158 -8.46 9.03 3.89
C CYS A 158 -8.44 10.52 3.61
N LYS A 159 -9.06 10.91 2.49
CA LYS A 159 -9.13 12.29 2.04
C LYS A 159 -10.59 12.67 1.82
N CYS A 160 -10.89 13.95 2.08
CA CYS A 160 -12.16 14.53 1.71
C CYS A 160 -12.09 14.98 0.25
N TRP A 161 -12.82 14.31 -0.63
CA TRP A 161 -12.86 14.61 -2.05
C TRP A 161 -14.07 15.46 -2.37
N ARG A 162 -13.88 16.50 -3.20
CA ARG A 162 -14.97 17.37 -3.65
C ARG A 162 -16.03 16.56 -4.43
N PRO A 163 -17.33 16.91 -4.34
CA PRO A 163 -18.41 16.17 -5.01
C PRO A 163 -18.19 15.98 -6.52
N ASP A 164 -17.71 17.02 -7.21
CA ASP A 164 -17.49 17.01 -8.66
C ASP A 164 -16.30 16.17 -9.11
N TYR A 165 -15.39 15.81 -8.20
CA TYR A 165 -14.23 15.00 -8.52
C TYR A 165 -14.64 13.62 -9.08
N PHE A 166 -15.66 13.01 -8.49
CA PHE A 166 -16.13 11.68 -8.88
C PHE A 166 -16.87 11.65 -10.21
N ALA A 167 -17.72 12.67 -10.44
CA ALA A 167 -18.45 12.82 -11.68
C ALA A 167 -17.51 12.98 -12.87
N ARG A 168 -16.38 13.67 -12.68
CA ARG A 168 -15.42 13.96 -13.74
C ARG A 168 -14.43 12.81 -14.01
N TYR A 169 -13.96 12.12 -12.96
CA TYR A 169 -12.79 11.24 -13.09
C TYR A 169 -12.99 9.77 -12.72
N VAL A 170 -14.05 9.42 -11.98
CA VAL A 170 -14.27 8.02 -11.53
C VAL A 170 -15.38 7.33 -12.31
N ARG A 171 -16.51 8.00 -12.57
CA ARG A 171 -17.62 7.40 -13.33
C ARG A 171 -17.33 7.17 -14.81
N ARG A 172 -16.41 7.93 -15.41
CA ARG A 172 -16.12 7.82 -16.86
C ARG A 172 -15.47 6.49 -17.25
N ARG A 173 -14.73 5.83 -16.34
CA ARG A 173 -14.14 4.50 -16.60
C ARG A 173 -15.13 3.32 -16.57
N HIS A 174 -16.30 3.47 -15.96
CA HIS A 174 -17.26 2.36 -15.83
C HIS A 174 -18.20 2.22 -17.04
N ASN A 175 -18.23 3.22 -17.93
CA ASN A 175 -19.09 3.23 -19.12
C ASN A 175 -18.31 3.01 -20.44
N GLU A 176 -17.02 2.67 -20.36
CA GLU A 176 -16.15 2.41 -21.53
C GLU A 176 -15.63 0.95 -21.55
N LEU A 177 -16.34 0.04 -20.89
CA LEU A 177 -16.13 -1.42 -20.95
C LEU A 177 -17.45 -2.12 -21.28
#